data_AF-A0A564YAL1-F1
#
_entry.id   AF-A0A564YAL1-F1
#
_cell.length_a   1.000
_cell.length_b   1.000
_cell.length_c   1.000
_cell.angle_alpha   90.00
_cell.angle_beta   90.00
_cell.angle_gamma   90.00
#
_symmetry.space_group_name_H-M   'P 1'
#
loop_
_entity.id
_entity.type
_entity.pdbx_description
1 polymer ?
#
loop_
_entity_poly.entity_id
_entity_poly.type
_entity_poly.pdbx_seq_one_letter_code
_entity_poly.pdbx_strand_id
1 'polypeptide(L)' 'MKSKFRKIKISPIHAVIQREPEGGFTLIDESKFGTYLNYIRIKDRLRLGNGDIICFSCANGFLIRPAKKSIRNHPI' A
#
# COMPACT_ATOMS: atom_id res chain seq x y z
N MET A 1 -22.89 -12.84 -19.44
CA MET A 1 -21.43 -12.70 -19.24
C MET A 1 -21.19 -12.10 -17.86
N LYS A 2 -20.79 -12.88 -16.84
CA LYS A 2 -20.51 -12.33 -15.50
C LYS A 2 -19.17 -11.60 -15.56
N SER A 3 -19.17 -10.30 -15.27
CA SER A 3 -17.91 -9.54 -15.23
C SER A 3 -16.95 -10.16 -14.20
N LYS A 4 -15.77 -10.58 -14.65
CA LYS A 4 -14.65 -11.01 -13.82
C LYS A 4 -13.92 -9.81 -13.20
N PHE A 5 -14.63 -8.73 -12.82
CA PHE A 5 -14.05 -7.76 -11.91
C PHE A 5 -13.76 -8.51 -10.61
N ARG A 6 -12.49 -8.81 -10.34
CA ARG A 6 -12.05 -9.15 -8.98
C ARG A 6 -12.58 -8.01 -8.12
N LYS A 7 -13.64 -8.26 -7.34
CA LYS A 7 -14.24 -7.25 -6.46
C LYS A 7 -13.08 -6.64 -5.68
N ILE A 8 -12.77 -5.37 -5.91
CA ILE A 8 -11.81 -4.64 -5.09
C ILE A 8 -12.40 -4.66 -3.69
N LYS A 9 -11.67 -5.20 -2.72
CA LYS A 9 -12.16 -5.35 -1.35
C LYS A 9 -11.45 -4.34 -0.48
N ILE A 10 -12.00 -3.14 -0.41
CA ILE A 10 -11.56 -2.10 0.52
C ILE A 10 -12.33 -2.32 1.83
N SER A 11 -11.63 -2.59 2.93
CA SER A 11 -12.23 -2.58 4.27
C SER A 11 -12.82 -1.21 4.62
N PRO A 12 -13.93 -1.14 5.40
CA PRO A 12 -14.49 0.13 5.87
C PRO A 12 -13.49 0.98 6.66
N ILE A 13 -12.68 0.33 7.50
CA ILE A 13 -11.48 0.89 8.11
C ILE A 13 -10.32 0.13 7.46
N HIS A 14 -9.53 0.82 6.64
CA HIS A 14 -8.51 0.17 5.80
C HIS A 14 -7.10 0.48 6.24
N ALA A 15 -6.80 1.75 6.43
CA ALA A 15 -5.48 2.20 6.84
C ALA A 15 -5.59 3.56 7.51
N VAL A 16 -4.62 3.88 8.35
CA VAL A 16 -4.43 5.18 8.97
C VAL A 16 -3.12 5.77 8.46
N ILE A 17 -3.15 7.03 8.02
CA ILE A 17 -1.95 7.83 7.79
C ILE A 17 -1.82 8.79 8.95
N GLN A 18 -0.80 8.60 9.77
CA GLN A 18 -0.54 9.39 10.97
C GLN A 18 0.67 10.30 10.74
N ARG A 19 0.53 11.59 11.02
CA ARG A 19 1.67 12.52 11.06
C ARG A 19 2.38 12.37 12.41
N GLU A 20 3.69 12.19 12.36
CA GLU A 20 4.50 12.02 13.58
C GLU A 20 4.91 13.36 14.20
N PRO A 21 5.16 13.42 15.53
CA PRO A 21 5.56 14.64 16.23
C PRO A 21 6.86 15.25 15.71
N GLU A 22 7.87 14.44 15.38
CA GLU A 22 9.12 14.89 14.77
C GLU A 22 9.01 15.18 13.26
N GLY A 23 7.81 15.08 12.70
CA GLY A 23 7.55 15.21 11.26
C GLY A 23 7.64 13.88 10.53
N GLY A 24 7.20 13.88 9.27
CA GLY A 24 6.99 12.67 8.47
C GLY A 24 5.62 12.03 8.72
N PHE A 25 5.41 10.87 8.09
CA PHE A 25 4.13 10.17 8.10
C PHE A 25 4.37 8.67 8.30
N THR A 26 3.51 8.03 9.08
CA THR A 26 3.44 6.58 9.24
C THR A 26 2.14 6.08 8.64
N LEU A 27 2.23 5.01 7.86
CA LEU A 27 1.09 4.27 7.34
C LEU A 27 0.85 3.05 8.24
N ILE A 28 -0.39 2.85 8.69
CA ILE A 28 -0.81 1.73 9.54
C ILE A 28 -1.90 0.95 8.78
N ASP A 29 -1.71 -0.36 8.58
CA ASP A 29 -2.71 -1.24 7.94
C ASP A 29 -3.72 -1.74 8.98
N GLU A 30 -4.99 -1.43 8.75
CA GLU A 30 -6.14 -1.92 9.53
C GLU A 30 -7.02 -2.84 8.66
N SER A 31 -6.57 -3.16 7.46
CA SER A 31 -7.40 -3.80 6.46
C SER A 31 -7.41 -5.32 6.56
N LYS A 32 -8.55 -5.90 6.19
CA LYS A 32 -8.69 -7.35 6.01
C LYS A 32 -7.99 -7.83 4.73
N PHE A 33 -7.86 -6.94 3.75
CA PHE A 33 -7.44 -7.30 2.38
C PHE A 33 -6.03 -6.83 2.02
N GLY A 34 -5.40 -6.07 2.91
CA GLY A 34 -4.02 -5.62 2.83
C GLY A 34 -3.88 -4.21 2.29
N THR A 35 -2.97 -3.48 2.92
CA THR A 35 -2.34 -2.28 2.38
C THR A 35 -0.95 -2.63 1.85
N TYR A 36 -0.55 -1.99 0.75
CA TYR A 36 0.73 -2.24 0.10
C TYR A 36 1.49 -0.92 -0.04
N LEU A 37 2.78 -0.95 0.25
CA LEU A 37 3.70 0.14 -0.04
C LEU A 37 4.70 -0.33 -1.09
N ASN A 38 4.88 0.45 -2.15
CA ASN A 38 5.76 0.09 -3.26
C ASN A 38 5.51 -1.35 -3.75
N TYR A 39 4.22 -1.70 -3.83
CA TYR A 39 3.71 -3.00 -4.29
C TYR A 39 4.03 -4.20 -3.37
N ILE A 40 4.53 -3.95 -2.15
CA ILE A 40 4.81 -4.95 -1.12
C ILE A 40 3.80 -4.78 0.01
N ARG A 41 3.18 -5.89 0.46
CA ARG A 41 2.20 -5.85 1.56
C ARG A 41 2.91 -5.44 2.86
N ILE A 42 2.39 -4.42 3.53
CA ILE A 42 2.85 -4.06 4.87
C ILE A 42 2.18 -4.98 5.90
N LYS A 43 2.87 -5.29 7.01
CA LYS A 43 2.34 -6.20 8.04
C LYS A 43 1.56 -5.47 9.12
N ASP A 44 2.01 -4.27 9.50
CA ASP A 44 1.37 -3.45 10.53
C ASP A 44 1.54 -1.96 10.19
N ARG A 45 2.69 -1.38 10.57
CA ARG A 45 3.00 0.03 10.34
C ARG A 45 4.32 0.22 9.62
N LEU A 46 4.41 1.25 8.79
CA LEU A 46 5.64 1.61 8.10
C LEU A 46 5.74 3.13 7.91
N ARG A 47 6.92 3.69 8.13
CA ARG A 47 7.20 5.10 7.89
C ARG A 47 7.27 5.37 6.39
N LEU A 48 6.60 6.41 5.94
CA LEU A 48 6.55 6.83 4.53
C LEU A 48 7.74 7.74 4.20
N GLY A 49 8.32 7.51 3.03
CA GLY A 49 9.24 8.41 2.35
C GLY A 49 8.56 9.21 1.25
N ASN A 50 9.19 10.32 0.84
CA ASN A 50 8.72 11.07 -0.31
C ASN A 50 8.81 10.21 -1.59
N GLY A 51 7.72 10.15 -2.35
CA GLY A 51 7.64 9.37 -3.58
C GLY A 51 7.18 7.92 -3.42
N ASP A 52 6.89 7.47 -2.20
CA ASP A 52 6.31 6.15 -1.96
C ASP A 52 4.91 6.01 -2.60
N ILE A 53 4.64 4.81 -3.11
CA ILE A 53 3.34 4.47 -3.71
C ILE A 53 2.55 3.59 -2.75
N ILE A 54 1.42 4.12 -2.28
CA ILE A 54 0.47 3.37 -1.45
C ILE A 54 -0.59 2.74 -2.34
N CYS A 55 -0.85 1.45 -2.15
CA CYS A 55 -1.95 0.76 -2.81
C CYS A 55 -2.87 0.09 -1.79
N PHE A 56 -4.16 0.40 -1.86
CA PHE A 56 -5.18 -0.20 -1.01
C PHE A 56 -5.78 -1.43 -1.68
N SER A 57 -5.99 -2.52 -0.92
CA SER A 57 -6.57 -3.80 -1.35
C SER A 57 -5.73 -4.64 -2.34
N CYS A 58 -4.95 -4.03 -3.23
CA CYS A 58 -4.23 -4.76 -4.27
C CYS A 58 -2.86 -4.14 -4.60
N ALA A 59 -1.87 -5.00 -4.81
CA ALA A 59 -0.51 -4.60 -5.18
C ALA A 59 -0.37 -4.07 -6.62
N ASN A 60 -1.38 -4.28 -7.47
CA ASN A 60 -1.37 -3.76 -8.85
C ASN A 60 -2.42 -2.67 -8.93
N GLY A 61 -1.98 -1.41 -8.97
CA GLY A 61 -2.88 -0.31 -9.31
C GLY A 61 -3.50 -0.55 -10.69
N PHE A 62 -4.78 -0.21 -10.86
CA PHE A 62 -5.49 -0.40 -12.13
C PHE A 62 -4.82 0.33 -13.31
N LEU A 63 -4.12 1.43 -13.02
CA LEU A 63 -3.47 2.31 -14.02
C LEU A 63 -1.95 2.42 -13.85
N ILE A 64 -1.42 2.08 -12.67
CA ILE A 64 0.01 2.15 -12.37
C ILE A 64 0.52 0.71 -12.29
N ARG A 65 1.07 0.22 -13.41
CA ARG A 65 1.81 -1.04 -13.39
C ARG A 65 3.08 -0.81 -12.58
N PRO A 66 3.48 -1.75 -11.70
CA PRO A 66 4.78 -1.68 -11.04
C PRO A 66 5.84 -1.44 -12.11
N ALA A 67 6.55 -0.32 -12.03
CA ALA A 67 7.74 -0.13 -12.85
C ALA A 67 8.61 -1.36 -12.59
N LYS A 68 8.85 -2.16 -13.64
CA LYS A 68 9.60 -3.43 -13.64
C LYS A 68 10.46 -3.55 -12.39
N LYS A 69 10.09 -4.42 -11.42
CA LYS A 69 10.82 -4.72 -10.16
C LYS A 69 12.17 -4.01 -10.13
N SER A 70 12.18 -2.73 -9.77
CA SER A 70 13.42 -1.98 -9.74
C SER A 70 14.17 -2.55 -8.56
N ILE A 71 15.20 -3.34 -8.84
CA ILE A 71 16.13 -3.88 -7.87
C ILE A 71 16.84 -2.68 -7.23
N ARG A 72 16.18 -2.04 -6.26
CA ARG A 72 16.85 -1.21 -5.28
C ARG A 72 16.77 -2.00 -3.99
N ASN A 73 17.85 -2.75 -3.77
CA ASN A 73 18.17 -3.30 -2.47
C ASN A 73 18.14 -2.13 -1.48
N HIS A 74 17.13 -2.09 -0.63
CA HIS A 74 17.21 -1.40 0.65
C HIS A 74 17.27 -2.48 1.71
N PRO A 75 18.36 -2.56 2.50
CA PRO A 75 18.50 -3.54 3.55
C PRO A 75 17.42 -3.30 4.61
N ILE A 76 16.91 -4.42 5.13
CA ILE A 76 16.00 -4.53 6.27
C ILE A 76 16.75 -4.12 7.53
#